data_AF-A0A9E2JA75-F1
#
_entry.id   AF-A0A9E2JA75-F1
#
_cell.length_a   1.000
_cell.length_b   1.000
_cell.length_c   1.000
_cell.angle_alpha   90.00
_cell.angle_beta   90.00
_cell.angle_gamma   90.00
#
_symmetry.space_group_name_H-M   'P 1'
#
loop_
_entity.id
_entity.type
_entity.pdbx_description
1 polymer ?
#
loop_
_entity_poly.entity_id
_entity_poly.type
_entity_poly.pdbx_seq_one_letter_code
_entity_poly.pdbx_strand_id
1 'polypeptide(L)'
;MDAERMEPGGESGPPPGLLKRLGRGLLDLLCPRRCLLCGAFFQPDDPPGFCEVCRADMPAMPESRCVHCGRPFDMFVPSTHRCARCLSRPPAYDQALAPGLYEAGLRLAV
;
A
#
# COMPACT_ATOMS: atom_id res chain seq x y z
N MET A 1 -9.69 -23.48 16.04
CA MET A 1 -9.29 -23.51 14.63
C MET A 1 -10.38 -22.76 13.93
N ASP A 2 -10.35 -21.43 14.01
CA ASP A 2 -11.45 -20.60 13.54
C ASP A 2 -10.81 -19.38 12.88
N ALA A 3 -10.40 -19.60 11.63
CA ALA A 3 -9.90 -18.55 10.75
C ALA A 3 -11.13 -17.86 10.14
N GLU A 4 -11.62 -16.84 10.83
CA GLU A 4 -12.66 -15.95 10.35
C GLU A 4 -12.15 -15.17 9.12
N ARG A 5 -12.48 -15.74 7.95
CA ARG A 5 -13.02 -15.06 6.77
C ARG A 5 -12.87 -13.53 6.75
N MET A 6 -11.84 -13.06 6.06
CA MET A 6 -11.68 -11.65 5.67
C MET A 6 -12.43 -11.40 4.36
N GLU A 7 -13.60 -10.77 4.45
CA GLU A 7 -14.41 -10.33 3.32
C GLU A 7 -13.83 -9.02 2.73
N PRO A 8 -13.49 -8.91 1.42
CA PRO A 8 -13.18 -7.62 0.82
C PRO A 8 -14.48 -6.84 0.59
N GLY A 9 -14.66 -5.74 1.33
CA GLY A 9 -15.75 -4.80 1.18
C GLY A 9 -15.79 -4.19 -0.23
N GLY A 10 -16.63 -4.77 -1.09
CA GLY A 10 -17.03 -4.19 -2.36
C GLY A 10 -18.09 -3.12 -2.12
N GLU A 11 -17.70 -1.85 -2.16
CA GLU A 11 -18.62 -0.71 -2.16
C GLU A 11 -19.40 -0.67 -3.48
N SER A 12 -20.56 -1.34 -3.54
CA SER A 12 -21.49 -1.26 -4.67
C SER A 12 -22.39 -0.02 -4.55
N GLY A 13 -21.83 1.15 -4.87
CA GLY A 13 -22.62 2.37 -5.08
C GLY A 13 -23.47 2.31 -6.37
N PRO A 14 -24.55 3.10 -6.50
CA PRO A 14 -25.39 3.12 -7.70
C PRO A 14 -24.55 3.43 -8.96
N PRO A 15 -24.83 2.79 -10.11
CA PRO A 15 -23.99 2.94 -11.29
C PRO A 15 -23.96 4.42 -11.71
N PRO A 16 -22.77 4.99 -11.91
CA PRO A 16 -22.65 6.38 -12.34
C PRO A 16 -23.39 6.56 -13.67
N GLY A 17 -24.10 7.69 -13.83
CA GLY A 17 -24.78 8.03 -15.09
C GLY A 17 -23.83 7.99 -16.30
N LEU A 18 -24.39 7.79 -17.50
CA LEU A 18 -23.62 7.56 -18.75
C LEU A 18 -22.49 8.60 -18.98
N LEU A 19 -22.75 9.87 -18.66
CA LEU A 19 -21.75 10.95 -18.74
C LEU A 19 -20.50 10.70 -17.86
N LYS A 20 -20.72 10.23 -16.62
CA LYS A 20 -19.63 9.91 -15.68
C LYS A 20 -18.83 8.68 -16.14
N ARG A 21 -19.48 7.72 -16.79
CA ARG A 21 -18.80 6.53 -17.36
C ARG A 21 -17.89 6.91 -18.53
N LEU A 22 -18.38 7.75 -19.44
CA LEU A 22 -17.60 8.26 -20.56
C LEU A 22 -16.42 9.13 -20.09
N GLY A 23 -16.65 10.02 -19.12
CA GLY A 23 -15.59 10.83 -18.53
C GLY A 23 -14.49 10.00 -17.88
N ARG A 24 -14.86 8.93 -17.15
CA ARG A 24 -13.90 8.02 -16.52
C ARG A 24 -13.10 7.22 -17.56
N GLY A 25 -13.74 6.73 -18.61
CA GLY A 25 -13.06 6.03 -19.71
C GLY A 25 -12.09 6.94 -20.48
N LEU A 26 -12.44 8.21 -20.70
CA LEU A 26 -11.54 9.18 -21.31
C LEU A 26 -10.33 9.48 -20.42
N LEU A 27 -10.54 9.60 -19.10
CA LEU A 27 -9.47 9.75 -18.12
C LEU A 27 -8.54 8.53 -18.09
N ASP A 28 -9.09 7.31 -18.13
CA ASP A 28 -8.28 6.08 -18.16
C ASP A 28 -7.47 5.96 -19.48
N LEU A 29 -7.93 6.57 -20.58
CA LEU A 29 -7.20 6.61 -21.86
C LEU A 29 -6.08 7.68 -21.87
N LEU A 30 -6.36 8.87 -21.31
CA LEU A 30 -5.40 9.98 -21.24
C LEU A 30 -4.36 9.78 -20.14
N CYS A 31 -4.78 9.23 -19.01
CA CYS A 31 -3.99 8.98 -17.82
C CYS A 31 -4.04 7.48 -17.47
N PRO A 32 -3.45 6.63 -18.32
CA PRO A 32 -3.47 5.19 -18.10
C PRO A 32 -2.75 4.85 -16.80
N ARG A 33 -3.30 3.88 -16.06
CA ARG A 33 -2.68 3.40 -14.83
C ARG A 33 -1.34 2.73 -15.18
N ARG A 34 -0.26 3.25 -14.59
CA ARG A 34 1.11 2.74 -14.79
C ARG A 34 1.79 2.48 -13.45
N CYS A 35 2.69 1.52 -13.46
CA CYS A 35 3.58 1.23 -12.34
C CYS A 35 4.44 2.46 -12.02
N LEU A 36 4.46 2.88 -10.75
CA LEU A 36 5.22 4.04 -10.27
C LEU A 36 6.74 3.82 -10.34
N LEU A 37 7.22 2.59 -10.54
CA LEU A 37 8.63 2.27 -10.63
C LEU A 37 9.12 2.11 -12.07
N CYS A 38 8.51 1.21 -12.85
CA CYS A 38 8.97 0.89 -14.21
C CYS A 38 8.13 1.56 -15.31
N GLY A 39 6.99 2.17 -14.98
CA GLY A 39 6.09 2.79 -15.96
C GLY A 39 5.27 1.82 -16.82
N ALA A 40 5.38 0.51 -16.57
CA ALA A 40 4.57 -0.50 -17.27
C ALA A 40 3.08 -0.29 -16.99
N PHE A 41 2.24 -0.56 -17.99
CA PHE A 41 0.79 -0.51 -17.83
C PHE A 41 0.31 -1.64 -16.93
N PHE A 42 -0.63 -1.33 -16.05
CA PHE A 42 -1.26 -2.33 -15.21
C PHE A 42 -2.16 -3.27 -16.01
N GLN A 43 -2.14 -4.53 -15.64
CA GLN A 43 -3.20 -5.48 -15.98
C GLN A 43 -4.45 -5.20 -15.13
N PRO A 44 -5.65 -5.62 -15.55
CA PRO A 44 -6.89 -5.37 -14.83
C PRO A 44 -6.87 -5.81 -13.36
N ASP A 45 -6.15 -6.88 -13.07
CA ASP A 45 -6.05 -7.50 -11.74
C ASP A 45 -4.83 -7.04 -10.93
N ASP A 46 -4.00 -6.17 -11.49
CA ASP A 46 -2.81 -5.71 -10.77
C ASP A 46 -3.20 -4.81 -9.57
N PRO A 47 -2.51 -4.96 -8.43
CA PRO A 47 -2.67 -4.06 -7.30
C PRO A 47 -2.24 -2.63 -7.69
N PRO A 48 -2.89 -1.59 -7.14
CA PRO A 48 -2.53 -0.22 -7.44
C PRO A 48 -1.09 0.10 -6.96
N GLY A 49 -0.41 0.99 -7.69
CA GLY A 49 0.91 1.53 -7.34
C GLY A 49 2.09 0.82 -8.02
N PHE A 50 2.20 -0.50 -7.90
CA PHE A 50 3.33 -1.26 -8.47
C PHE A 50 2.86 -2.53 -9.18
N CYS A 51 3.40 -2.81 -10.38
CA CYS A 51 3.13 -4.07 -11.07
C CYS A 51 3.69 -5.25 -10.28
N GLU A 52 3.16 -6.47 -10.53
CA GLU A 52 3.58 -7.68 -9.82
C GLU A 52 5.10 -7.88 -9.80
N VAL A 53 5.77 -7.66 -10.94
CA VAL A 53 7.23 -7.82 -11.07
C VAL A 53 7.98 -6.85 -10.17
N CYS A 54 7.68 -5.56 -10.23
CA CYS A 54 8.32 -4.56 -9.38
C CYS A 54 7.98 -4.78 -7.91
N ARG A 55 6.78 -5.29 -7.61
CA ARG A 55 6.36 -5.60 -6.25
C ARG A 55 7.10 -6.79 -5.67
N ALA A 56 7.34 -7.83 -6.46
CA ALA A 56 8.09 -9.00 -6.04
C ALA A 56 9.57 -8.70 -5.76
N ASP A 57 10.13 -7.70 -6.44
CA ASP A 57 11.53 -7.27 -6.27
C ASP A 57 11.72 -6.29 -5.10
N MET A 58 10.63 -5.77 -4.52
CA MET A 58 10.72 -4.85 -3.39
C MET A 58 11.02 -5.58 -2.07
N PRO A 59 11.95 -5.05 -1.24
CA PRO A 59 12.22 -5.63 0.07
C PRO A 59 10.97 -5.56 0.95
N ALA A 60 10.64 -6.67 1.58
CA ALA A 60 9.53 -6.75 2.52
C ALA A 60 9.77 -5.83 3.72
N MET A 61 8.69 -5.25 4.26
CA MET A 61 8.76 -4.46 5.48
C MET A 61 9.22 -5.36 6.65
N PRO A 62 10.27 -4.97 7.41
CA PRO A 62 10.75 -5.77 8.55
C PRO A 62 9.64 -5.97 9.58
N GLU A 63 9.56 -7.20 10.11
CA GLU A 63 8.61 -7.56 11.18
C GLU A 63 8.98 -6.94 12.52
N SER A 64 10.27 -6.60 12.71
CA SER A 64 10.78 -5.85 13.85
C SER A 64 10.48 -4.36 13.68
N ARG A 65 9.22 -3.95 13.87
CA ARG A 65 8.80 -2.55 13.77
C ARG A 65 7.83 -2.13 14.86
N CYS A 66 7.80 -0.82 15.12
CA CYS A 66 6.82 -0.21 15.99
C CYS A 66 5.41 -0.43 15.43
N VAL A 67 4.52 -1.06 16.21
CA VAL A 67 3.14 -1.33 15.78
C VAL A 67 2.31 -0.07 15.51
N HIS A 68 2.72 1.07 16.08
CA HIS A 68 2.01 2.33 15.99
C HIS A 68 2.53 3.21 14.84
N CYS A 69 3.84 3.48 14.77
CA CYS A 69 4.42 4.36 13.75
C CYS A 69 5.15 3.66 12.62
N GLY A 70 5.25 2.33 12.63
CA GLY A 70 5.90 1.55 11.58
C GLY A 70 7.42 1.65 11.53
N ARG A 71 8.05 2.42 12.44
CA ARG A 71 9.52 2.56 12.48
C ARG A 71 10.18 1.19 12.76
N PRO A 72 11.15 0.75 11.93
CA PRO A 72 11.90 -0.48 12.20
C PRO A 72 12.76 -0.35 13.47
N PHE A 73 12.96 -1.47 14.14
CA PHE A 73 13.93 -1.62 15.22
C PHE A 73 15.20 -2.26 14.68
N ASP A 74 16.34 -1.92 15.27
CA ASP A 74 17.64 -2.53 14.97
C ASP A 74 17.76 -3.93 15.61
N MET A 75 16.71 -4.74 15.47
CA MET A 75 16.60 -6.09 16.01
C MET A 75 16.12 -7.01 14.90
N PHE A 76 16.60 -8.25 14.89
CA PHE A 76 16.21 -9.26 13.91
C PHE A 76 15.00 -10.10 14.34
N VAL A 77 14.32 -9.72 15.43
CA VAL A 77 13.20 -10.47 16.01
C VAL A 77 11.89 -9.69 15.79
N PRO A 78 10.81 -10.35 15.34
CA PRO A 78 9.50 -9.71 15.21
C PRO A 78 9.08 -9.04 16.51
N SER A 79 8.47 -7.86 16.41
CA SER A 79 8.12 -7.08 17.60
C SER A 79 6.69 -6.57 17.55
N THR A 80 5.98 -6.68 18.67
CA THR A 80 4.66 -6.07 18.87
C THR A 80 4.74 -4.78 19.71
N HIS A 81 5.95 -4.28 19.97
CA HIS A 81 6.20 -3.17 20.86
C HIS A 81 5.99 -1.80 20.20
N ARG A 82 5.73 -0.78 21.04
CA ARG A 82 5.77 0.63 20.64
C ARG A 82 7.17 1.20 20.91
N CYS A 83 7.67 2.05 20.01
CA CYS A 83 8.95 2.72 20.22
C CYS A 83 8.86 3.81 21.30
N ALA A 84 10.01 4.20 21.88
CA ALA A 84 10.06 5.23 22.93
C ALA A 84 9.37 6.54 22.52
N ARG A 85 9.54 6.99 21.27
CA ARG A 85 8.88 8.19 20.75
C ARG A 85 7.35 8.08 20.80
N CYS A 86 6.79 6.95 20.39
CA CYS A 86 5.34 6.71 20.45
C CYS A 86 4.81 6.61 21.88
N LEU A 87 5.63 6.14 22.83
CA LEU A 87 5.25 6.09 24.24
C LEU A 87 5.28 7.50 24.87
N SER A 88 6.32 8.29 24.61
CA SER A 88 6.47 9.63 25.19
C SER A 88 5.55 10.66 24.53
N ARG A 89 5.33 10.55 23.22
CA ARG A 89 4.49 11.48 22.45
C ARG A 89 3.69 10.68 21.41
N PRO A 90 2.55 10.10 21.81
CA PRO A 90 1.69 9.36 20.91
C PRO A 90 1.28 10.22 19.71
N PRO A 91 1.49 9.73 18.47
CA PRO A 91 0.93 10.34 17.28
C PRO A 91 -0.62 10.34 17.30
N ALA A 92 -1.24 11.25 16.54
CA ALA A 92 -2.70 11.38 16.43
C ALA A 92 -3.37 10.35 15.48
N TYR A 93 -2.65 9.29 15.11
CA TYR A 93 -3.14 8.21 14.23
C TYR A 93 -2.95 6.87 14.95
N ASP A 94 -3.78 5.87 14.65
CA ASP A 94 -3.68 4.56 15.31
C ASP A 94 -2.52 3.72 14.80
N GLN A 95 -2.30 3.74 13.48
CA GLN A 95 -1.25 2.96 12.83
C GLN A 95 -0.74 3.65 11.56
N ALA A 96 0.58 3.63 11.36
CA ALA A 96 1.20 3.98 10.09
C ALA A 96 1.40 2.72 9.23
N LEU A 97 0.92 2.75 7.99
CA LEU A 97 1.11 1.71 6.99
C LEU A 97 2.05 2.23 5.90
N ALA A 98 3.02 1.42 5.51
CA ALA A 98 3.93 1.71 4.41
C ALA A 98 4.22 0.44 3.60
N PRO A 99 4.38 0.55 2.27
CA PRO A 99 4.63 -0.59 1.40
C PRO A 99 5.99 -1.25 1.66
N GLY A 100 6.95 -0.51 2.22
CA GLY A 100 8.28 -0.99 2.58
C GLY A 100 9.15 0.15 3.12
N LEU A 101 10.43 -0.15 3.35
CA LEU A 101 11.43 0.87 3.70
C LEU A 101 11.72 1.76 2.48
N TYR A 102 12.05 3.03 2.72
CA TYR A 102 12.38 3.97 1.64
C TYR A 102 13.79 3.72 1.07
N GLU A 103 13.94 2.57 0.44
CA GLU A 103 15.17 2.01 -0.11
C GLU A 103 14.89 1.34 -1.46
N ALA A 104 15.93 1.01 -2.22
CA ALA A 104 15.84 0.31 -3.51
C ALA A 104 14.74 0.88 -4.43
N GLY A 105 13.84 0.04 -4.93
CA GLY A 105 12.76 0.44 -5.83
C GLY A 105 11.85 1.55 -5.25
N LEU A 106 11.57 1.54 -3.94
CA LEU A 106 10.72 2.57 -3.32
C LEU A 106 11.35 3.96 -3.32
N ARG A 107 12.69 4.04 -3.34
CA ARG A 107 13.40 5.32 -3.45
C ARG A 107 13.35 5.92 -4.85
N LEU A 108 13.19 5.09 -5.87
CA LEU A 108 13.19 5.50 -7.27
C LEU A 108 11.78 5.68 -7.86
N ALA A 109 10.75 5.27 -7.12
CA ALA A 109 9.36 5.38 -7.55
C ALA A 109 8.86 6.83 -7.60
N VAL A 110 8.03 7.15 -8.60
CA VAL A 110 7.48 8.49 -8.89
C VAL A 110 6.03 8.43 -9.34
#